data_AF-A0A3L6SVB7-F1
#
_entry.id   AF-A0A3L6SVB7-F1
#
_cell.length_a   1.000
_cell.length_b   1.000
_cell.length_c   1.000
_cell.angle_alpha   90.00
_cell.angle_beta   90.00
_cell.angle_gamma   90.00
#
_symmetry.space_group_name_H-M   'P 1'
#
loop_
_entity.id
_entity.type
_entity.pdbx_description
1 polymer ?
#
loop_
_entity_poly.entity_id
_entity_poly.type
_entity_poly.pdbx_seq_one_letter_code
_entity_poly.pdbx_strand_id
1 'polypeptide(L)'
;MHVCVAAVRVNGVPCKDPATVTPDDFFFAGVDRPGSAASRRYGFTALPVQIPGPNTLGASHTRVDVAPGAVFPPHYHPRASETAVVLDGAVYFGFVTSYPDNRVYAKVFRKGDVFAVPQGLVHFLYNNGTEPAALYATLSSQNPGLVILADALFGAGFPDDLLAKTFLTDLDTAHKIGAKFRS
;
A
#
# COMPACT_ATOMS: atom_id res chain seq x y z
N MET A 1 9.31 -16.68 5.98
CA MET A 1 10.36 -17.40 5.23
C MET A 1 9.78 -17.76 3.87
N HIS A 2 10.25 -17.15 2.77
CA HIS A 2 9.74 -17.46 1.42
C HIS A 2 10.40 -18.76 0.93
N VAL A 3 9.61 -19.80 0.70
CA VAL A 3 10.06 -21.00 -0.03
C VAL A 3 10.16 -20.61 -1.50
N CYS A 4 11.37 -20.70 -2.07
CA CYS A 4 11.66 -20.30 -3.44
C CYS A 4 12.01 -21.53 -4.27
N VAL A 5 11.26 -21.76 -5.36
CA VAL A 5 11.37 -22.88 -6.31
C VAL A 5 12.21 -22.49 -7.54
N ALA A 6 12.82 -21.30 -7.56
CA ALA A 6 13.65 -20.86 -8.69
C ALA A 6 15.04 -21.53 -8.68
N ALA A 7 15.54 -21.88 -9.87
CA ALA A 7 16.84 -22.53 -10.08
C ALA A 7 18.04 -21.67 -9.63
N VAL A 8 17.87 -20.35 -9.52
CA VAL A 8 18.89 -19.41 -9.04
C VAL A 8 18.25 -18.39 -8.10
N ARG A 9 18.89 -18.12 -6.96
CA ARG A 9 18.48 -17.07 -6.01
C ARG A 9 19.36 -15.83 -6.17
N VAL A 10 18.75 -14.71 -6.53
CA VAL A 10 19.40 -13.38 -6.60
C VAL A 10 18.63 -12.38 -5.75
N ASN A 11 19.29 -11.29 -5.35
CA ASN A 11 18.59 -10.13 -4.78
C ASN A 11 18.01 -9.29 -5.92
N GLY A 12 16.68 -9.20 -6.02
CA GLY A 12 15.99 -8.55 -7.15
C GLY A 12 15.56 -9.55 -8.23
N VAL A 13 15.66 -9.15 -9.49
CA VAL A 13 15.30 -9.98 -10.66
C VAL A 13 16.47 -10.01 -11.64
N PRO A 14 16.81 -11.17 -12.26
CA PRO A 14 17.80 -11.22 -13.34
C PRO A 14 17.44 -10.29 -14.49
N CYS A 15 18.45 -9.67 -15.10
CA CYS A 15 18.25 -8.74 -16.21
C CYS A 15 18.15 -9.48 -17.56
N LYS A 16 17.35 -8.90 -18.46
CA LYS A 16 17.31 -9.26 -19.88
C LYS A 16 18.65 -8.91 -20.57
N ASP A 17 18.98 -9.61 -21.67
CA ASP A 17 20.11 -9.23 -22.52
C ASP A 17 19.89 -7.81 -23.07
N PRO A 18 20.81 -6.85 -22.82
CA PRO A 18 20.70 -5.48 -23.32
C PRO A 18 20.43 -5.37 -24.82
N ALA A 19 20.91 -6.31 -25.64
CA ALA A 19 20.71 -6.31 -27.08
C ALA A 19 19.25 -6.60 -27.50
N THR A 20 18.45 -7.16 -26.60
CA THR A 20 17.06 -7.55 -26.85
C THR A 20 16.03 -6.58 -26.26
N VAL A 21 16.50 -5.53 -25.58
CA VAL A 21 15.67 -4.52 -24.91
C VAL A 21 14.94 -3.65 -25.94
N THR A 22 13.67 -3.35 -25.70
CA THR A 22 12.82 -2.52 -26.56
C THR A 22 12.14 -1.40 -25.75
N PRO A 23 11.56 -0.38 -26.41
CA PRO A 23 10.78 0.65 -25.70
C PRO A 23 9.64 0.10 -24.84
N ASP A 24 9.05 -1.04 -25.24
CA ASP A 24 7.97 -1.69 -24.49
C ASP A 24 8.44 -2.19 -23.11
N ASP A 25 9.73 -2.48 -22.92
CA ASP A 25 10.28 -2.82 -21.61
C ASP A 25 10.28 -1.63 -20.62
N PHE A 26 10.07 -0.40 -21.11
CA PHE A 26 10.03 0.84 -20.32
C PHE A 26 8.66 1.54 -20.33
N PHE A 27 7.63 0.89 -20.86
CA PHE A 27 6.34 1.50 -21.11
C PHE A 27 5.21 0.81 -20.33
N PHE A 28 4.23 1.60 -19.90
CA PHE A 28 2.97 1.11 -19.34
C PHE A 28 1.82 2.00 -19.83
N ALA A 29 0.79 1.39 -20.41
CA ALA A 29 -0.44 2.06 -20.81
C ALA A 29 -1.56 1.82 -19.78
N GLY A 30 -2.45 2.80 -19.62
CA GLY A 30 -3.74 2.59 -18.92
C GLY A 30 -3.84 3.18 -17.51
N VAL A 31 -2.87 3.97 -17.06
CA VAL A 31 -2.96 4.61 -15.73
C VAL A 31 -3.99 5.74 -15.67
N ASP A 32 -4.52 6.16 -16.82
CA ASP A 32 -5.67 7.05 -16.92
C ASP A 32 -6.97 6.40 -16.41
N ARG A 33 -7.03 5.07 -16.36
CA ARG A 33 -8.24 4.31 -16.00
C ARG A 33 -8.17 3.77 -14.58
N PRO A 34 -9.30 3.70 -13.87
CA PRO A 34 -9.36 3.05 -12.56
C PRO A 34 -8.98 1.56 -12.64
N GLY A 35 -8.36 1.05 -11.58
CA GLY A 35 -8.18 -0.39 -11.44
C GLY A 35 -9.51 -1.13 -11.32
N SER A 36 -9.57 -2.38 -11.81
CA SER A 36 -10.81 -3.15 -11.90
C SER A 36 -11.13 -4.06 -10.70
N ALA A 37 -10.19 -4.24 -9.78
CA ALA A 37 -10.26 -5.24 -8.71
C ALA A 37 -10.24 -4.61 -7.32
N ALA A 38 -11.37 -4.08 -6.87
CA ALA A 38 -11.50 -3.49 -5.54
C ALA A 38 -11.34 -4.53 -4.43
N SER A 39 -10.65 -4.14 -3.35
CA SER A 39 -10.61 -4.89 -2.10
C SER A 39 -12.02 -5.07 -1.57
N ARG A 40 -12.45 -6.32 -1.37
CA ARG A 40 -13.77 -6.63 -0.82
C ARG A 40 -13.98 -6.06 0.59
N ARG A 41 -12.89 -5.97 1.37
CA ARG A 41 -12.92 -5.53 2.78
C ARG A 41 -12.85 -4.02 2.90
N TYR A 42 -12.08 -3.37 2.03
CA TYR A 42 -11.67 -1.98 2.21
C TYR A 42 -12.15 -1.03 1.10
N GLY A 43 -12.53 -1.56 -0.06
CA GLY A 43 -13.09 -0.79 -1.18
C GLY A 43 -12.07 -0.03 -2.03
N PHE A 44 -10.78 -0.01 -1.67
CA PHE A 44 -9.73 0.56 -2.53
C PHE A 44 -9.32 -0.42 -3.63
N THR A 45 -8.80 0.11 -4.74
CA THR A 45 -8.08 -0.66 -5.76
C THR A 45 -6.65 -0.14 -5.85
N ALA A 46 -5.69 -1.05 -6.01
CA ALA A 46 -4.31 -0.72 -6.35
C ALA A 46 -3.98 -1.36 -7.71
N LEU A 47 -3.65 -0.55 -8.70
CA LEU A 47 -3.18 -0.96 -10.02
C LEU A 47 -1.66 -0.74 -10.09
N PRO A 48 -0.86 -1.81 -9.92
CA PRO A 48 0.59 -1.71 -10.04
C PRO A 48 0.98 -1.34 -11.47
N VAL A 49 1.86 -0.36 -11.62
CA VAL A 49 2.46 0.02 -12.91
C VAL A 49 3.65 -0.91 -13.16
N GLN A 50 3.39 -2.00 -13.89
CA GLN A 50 4.38 -3.03 -14.16
C GLN A 50 5.25 -2.63 -15.35
N ILE A 51 6.41 -2.05 -15.05
CA ILE A 51 7.44 -1.72 -16.05
C ILE A 51 8.71 -2.49 -15.68
N PRO A 52 9.22 -3.40 -16.53
CA PRO A 52 10.44 -4.17 -16.23
C PRO A 52 11.71 -3.32 -16.18
N GLY A 53 11.80 -2.30 -17.03
CA GLY A 53 13.01 -1.49 -17.25
C GLY A 53 13.60 -0.83 -16.00
N PRO A 54 12.79 -0.30 -15.07
CA PRO A 54 13.26 0.23 -13.78
C PRO A 54 13.87 -0.80 -12.80
N ASN A 55 14.04 -2.07 -13.16
CA ASN A 55 14.81 -3.00 -12.34
C ASN A 55 16.19 -2.40 -12.03
N THR A 56 16.63 -2.49 -10.77
CA THR A 56 17.83 -1.86 -10.18
C THR A 56 17.78 -0.34 -9.97
N LEU A 57 16.74 0.37 -10.47
CA LEU A 57 16.64 1.82 -10.35
C LEU A 57 15.93 2.30 -9.08
N GLY A 58 15.49 1.38 -8.22
CA GLY A 58 14.94 1.72 -6.90
C GLY A 58 13.62 2.48 -6.96
N ALA A 59 12.77 2.22 -7.96
CA ALA A 59 11.46 2.85 -8.07
C ALA A 59 10.36 1.84 -8.43
N SER A 60 9.17 2.05 -7.89
CA SER A 60 7.93 1.39 -8.35
C SER A 60 6.78 2.39 -8.29
N HIS A 61 5.71 2.09 -9.03
CA HIS A 61 4.58 3.01 -9.13
C HIS A 61 3.26 2.25 -9.09
N THR A 62 2.22 2.90 -8.60
CA THR A 62 0.88 2.33 -8.55
C THR A 62 -0.16 3.44 -8.68
N ARG A 63 -1.24 3.16 -9.39
CA ARG A 63 -2.47 3.95 -9.24
C ARG A 63 -3.30 3.38 -8.10
N VAL A 64 -3.88 4.25 -7.29
CA VAL A 64 -4.81 3.88 -6.23
C VAL A 64 -6.13 4.58 -6.48
N ASP A 65 -7.21 3.82 -6.52
CA ASP A 65 -8.58 4.34 -6.62
C ASP A 65 -9.32 4.05 -5.31
N VAL A 66 -10.03 5.05 -4.80
CA VAL A 66 -10.75 4.97 -3.52
C VAL A 66 -12.19 5.45 -3.73
N ALA A 67 -13.14 4.52 -3.72
CA ALA A 67 -14.57 4.83 -3.82
C ALA A 67 -15.07 5.64 -2.61
N PRO A 68 -16.22 6.34 -2.70
CA PRO A 68 -16.83 6.99 -1.55
C PRO A 68 -16.98 6.05 -0.35
N GLY A 69 -16.51 6.47 0.81
CA GLY A 69 -16.51 5.67 2.05
C GLY A 69 -15.44 4.58 2.15
N ALA A 70 -14.70 4.30 1.08
CA ALA A 70 -13.63 3.32 1.07
C ALA A 70 -12.36 3.85 1.77
N VAL A 71 -11.52 2.92 2.21
CA VAL A 71 -10.25 3.21 2.88
C VAL A 71 -9.13 2.42 2.22
N PHE A 72 -7.94 3.01 2.10
CA PHE A 72 -6.71 2.23 2.19
C PHE A 72 -6.32 2.27 3.67
N PRO A 73 -6.60 1.20 4.44
CA PRO A 73 -6.46 1.21 5.90
C PRO A 73 -5.01 1.49 6.34
N PRO A 74 -4.77 1.81 7.62
CA PRO A 74 -3.42 2.00 8.15
C PRO A 74 -2.44 0.90 7.71
N HIS A 75 -1.40 1.30 6.99
CA HIS A 75 -0.38 0.43 6.42
C HIS A 75 0.96 1.14 6.37
N TYR A 76 2.03 0.40 6.07
CA TYR A 76 3.34 0.97 5.81
C TYR A 76 4.12 0.18 4.76
N HIS A 77 5.12 0.86 4.20
CA HIS A 77 6.09 0.29 3.27
C HIS A 77 7.43 0.08 3.99
N PRO A 78 7.84 -1.17 4.29
CA PRO A 78 9.08 -1.43 5.04
C PRO A 78 10.36 -1.02 4.28
N ARG A 79 10.29 -0.92 2.95
CA ARG A 79 11.47 -0.73 2.10
C ARG A 79 11.40 0.49 1.18
N ALA A 80 10.46 1.41 1.39
CA ALA A 80 10.34 2.61 0.55
C ALA A 80 9.67 3.77 1.28
N SER A 81 10.06 4.99 0.94
CA SER A 81 9.18 6.17 1.08
C SER A 81 8.17 6.19 -0.07
N GLU A 82 7.08 6.93 0.12
CA GLU A 82 6.06 7.14 -0.90
C GLU A 82 5.91 8.63 -1.20
N THR A 83 5.69 8.98 -2.45
CA THR A 83 5.15 10.27 -2.86
C THR A 83 3.96 10.03 -3.76
N ALA A 84 2.84 10.67 -3.48
CA ALA A 84 1.63 10.50 -4.27
C ALA A 84 1.05 11.84 -4.71
N VAL A 85 0.55 11.88 -5.95
CA VAL A 85 -0.23 13.01 -6.49
C VAL A 85 -1.68 12.58 -6.64
N VAL A 86 -2.62 13.45 -6.25
CA VAL A 86 -4.05 13.21 -6.48
C VAL A 86 -4.35 13.46 -7.95
N LEU A 87 -4.78 12.42 -8.66
CA LEU A 87 -5.18 12.48 -10.07
C LEU A 87 -6.59 13.02 -10.23
N ASP A 88 -7.49 12.66 -9.31
CA ASP A 88 -8.89 13.07 -9.35
C ASP A 88 -9.55 13.07 -7.98
N GLY A 89 -10.61 13.86 -7.83
CA GLY A 89 -11.40 13.96 -6.60
C GLY A 89 -10.63 14.58 -5.42
N ALA A 90 -11.00 14.14 -4.22
CA ALA A 90 -10.40 14.58 -2.96
C ALA A 90 -10.33 13.41 -1.96
N VAL A 91 -9.26 13.35 -1.16
CA VAL A 91 -9.04 12.26 -0.21
C VAL A 91 -8.43 12.77 1.08
N TYR A 92 -8.90 12.26 2.22
CA TYR A 92 -8.25 12.45 3.51
C TYR A 92 -7.07 11.49 3.60
N PHE A 93 -5.86 12.03 3.50
CA PHE A 93 -4.61 11.27 3.48
C PHE A 93 -3.69 11.80 4.58
N GLY A 94 -2.94 10.92 5.21
CA GLY A 94 -1.86 11.31 6.10
C GLY A 94 -1.05 10.13 6.62
N PHE A 95 -0.07 10.45 7.45
CA PHE A 95 0.76 9.49 8.16
C PHE A 95 0.83 9.78 9.66
N VAL A 96 1.33 8.82 10.42
CA VAL A 96 1.55 8.89 11.86
C VAL A 96 3.06 8.85 12.12
N THR A 97 3.57 9.77 12.94
CA THR A 97 4.98 9.73 13.37
C THR A 97 5.24 8.58 14.33
N SER A 98 6.50 8.19 14.46
CA SER A 98 6.91 7.13 15.39
C SER A 98 6.73 7.53 16.86
N TYR A 99 6.81 6.53 17.74
CA TYR A 99 6.92 6.69 19.18
C TYR A 99 8.07 7.66 19.55
N PRO A 100 7.94 8.48 20.61
CA PRO A 100 6.80 8.56 21.53
C PRO A 100 5.61 9.41 21.05
N ASP A 101 5.81 10.25 20.05
CA ASP A 101 4.85 11.30 19.70
C ASP A 101 3.53 10.76 19.12
N ASN A 102 3.60 9.71 18.28
CA ASN A 102 2.44 9.10 17.63
C ASN A 102 1.47 10.13 17.01
N ARG A 103 2.00 11.19 16.39
CA ARG A 103 1.25 12.34 15.91
C ARG A 103 0.75 12.12 14.48
N VAL A 104 -0.51 12.44 14.24
CA VAL A 104 -1.11 12.40 12.90
C VAL A 104 -0.78 13.68 12.11
N TYR A 105 -0.24 13.50 10.91
CA TYR A 105 -0.06 14.53 9.89
C TYR A 105 -0.97 14.21 8.70
N ALA A 106 -2.16 14.81 8.68
CA ALA A 106 -3.18 14.52 7.68
C ALA A 106 -3.98 15.77 7.32
N LYS A 107 -4.50 15.80 6.09
CA LYS A 107 -5.47 16.77 5.61
C LYS A 107 -6.21 16.20 4.40
N VAL A 108 -7.21 16.93 3.91
CA VAL A 108 -7.83 16.63 2.62
C VAL A 108 -6.93 17.18 1.50
N PHE A 109 -6.47 16.28 0.64
CA PHE A 109 -5.75 16.58 -0.59
C PHE A 109 -6.72 16.52 -1.76
N ARG A 110 -6.55 17.41 -2.73
CA ARG A 110 -7.38 17.52 -3.93
C ARG A 110 -6.54 17.30 -5.17
N LYS A 111 -7.20 17.06 -6.30
CA LYS A 111 -6.56 16.96 -7.62
C LYS A 111 -5.42 17.94 -7.82
N GLY A 112 -4.24 17.41 -8.16
CA GLY A 112 -3.01 18.17 -8.37
C GLY A 112 -2.14 18.33 -7.12
N ASP A 113 -2.68 18.11 -5.92
CA ASP A 113 -1.88 18.14 -4.70
C ASP A 113 -0.95 16.93 -4.63
N VAL A 114 0.24 17.15 -4.06
CA VAL A 114 1.25 16.12 -3.80
C VAL A 114 1.45 15.94 -2.30
N PHE A 115 1.63 14.70 -1.86
CA PHE A 115 1.97 14.36 -0.49
C PHE A 115 3.10 13.34 -0.44
N ALA A 116 3.95 13.45 0.59
CA ALA A 116 5.10 12.56 0.80
C ALA A 116 4.98 11.87 2.16
N VAL A 117 5.24 10.56 2.16
CA VAL A 117 5.25 9.71 3.35
C VAL A 117 6.67 9.20 3.57
N PRO A 118 7.31 9.51 4.72
CA PRO A 118 8.59 8.94 5.07
C PRO A 118 8.57 7.41 5.14
N GLN A 119 9.68 6.77 4.77
CA GLN A 119 9.79 5.31 4.76
C GLN A 119 9.42 4.70 6.12
N GLY A 120 8.61 3.63 6.07
CA GLY A 120 8.25 2.85 7.24
C GLY A 120 7.21 3.47 8.17
N LEU A 121 6.76 4.71 7.91
CA LEU A 121 5.69 5.32 8.71
C LEU A 121 4.31 4.79 8.30
N VAL A 122 3.47 4.60 9.31
CA VAL A 122 2.08 4.18 9.12
C VAL A 122 1.30 5.32 8.47
N HIS A 123 0.62 5.04 7.37
CA HIS A 123 -0.20 5.98 6.64
C HIS A 123 -1.49 5.32 6.13
N PHE A 124 -2.43 6.14 5.66
CA PHE A 124 -3.78 5.69 5.33
C PHE A 124 -4.43 6.62 4.32
N LEU A 125 -5.33 6.10 3.49
CA LEU A 125 -6.23 6.91 2.66
C LEU A 125 -7.65 6.68 3.13
N TYR A 126 -8.43 7.75 3.26
CA TYR A 126 -9.86 7.68 3.51
C TYR A 126 -10.61 8.63 2.59
N ASN A 127 -11.46 8.08 1.74
CA ASN A 127 -12.40 8.90 0.98
C ASN A 127 -13.65 9.14 1.82
N ASN A 128 -13.65 10.25 2.56
CA ASN A 128 -14.80 10.71 3.34
C ASN A 128 -15.74 11.65 2.56
N GLY A 129 -15.54 11.77 1.25
CA GLY A 129 -16.39 12.53 0.33
C GLY A 129 -17.48 11.66 -0.30
N THR A 130 -18.21 12.27 -1.25
CA THR A 130 -19.28 11.62 -2.01
C THR A 130 -18.87 11.16 -3.40
N GLU A 131 -17.72 11.62 -3.89
CA GLU A 131 -17.20 11.31 -5.23
C GLU A 131 -15.98 10.38 -5.15
N PRO A 132 -15.72 9.54 -6.17
CA PRO A 132 -14.49 8.75 -6.26
C PRO A 132 -13.23 9.63 -6.23
N ALA A 133 -12.14 9.09 -5.68
CA ALA A 133 -10.83 9.72 -5.71
C ALA A 133 -9.78 8.77 -6.28
N ALA A 134 -8.75 9.34 -6.91
CA ALA A 134 -7.64 8.58 -7.48
C ALA A 134 -6.30 9.26 -7.22
N LEU A 135 -5.26 8.45 -6.99
CA LEU A 135 -3.89 8.90 -6.77
C LEU A 135 -2.91 8.10 -7.63
N TYR A 136 -1.79 8.73 -7.98
CA TYR A 136 -0.62 8.04 -8.51
C TYR A 136 0.48 8.12 -7.47
N ALA A 137 0.88 6.96 -6.95
CA ALA A 137 1.94 6.83 -5.96
C ALA A 137 3.23 6.31 -6.60
N THR A 138 4.34 6.94 -6.24
CA THR A 138 5.71 6.56 -6.57
C THR A 138 6.39 6.15 -5.28
N LEU A 139 7.04 4.99 -5.29
CA LEU A 139 7.73 4.43 -4.14
C LEU A 139 9.22 4.32 -4.42
N SER A 140 10.05 4.71 -3.45
CA SER A 140 11.52 4.73 -3.56
C SER A 140 12.17 3.34 -3.48
N SER A 141 11.50 2.31 -3.97
CA SER A 141 12.04 0.96 -4.14
C SER A 141 11.28 0.22 -5.23
N GLN A 142 11.99 -0.63 -5.97
CA GLN A 142 11.37 -1.58 -6.91
C GLN A 142 10.54 -2.66 -6.19
N ASN A 143 10.76 -2.85 -4.89
CA ASN A 143 10.01 -3.77 -4.05
C ASN A 143 9.76 -3.11 -2.69
N PRO A 144 8.78 -2.20 -2.59
CA PRO A 144 8.51 -1.43 -1.37
C PRO A 144 8.00 -2.33 -0.24
N GLY A 145 7.29 -3.40 -0.58
CA GLY A 145 6.50 -4.21 0.35
C GLY A 145 5.29 -3.46 0.85
N LEU A 146 4.27 -4.17 1.32
CA LEU A 146 3.07 -3.58 1.89
C LEU A 146 2.69 -4.38 3.14
N VAL A 147 2.53 -3.67 4.26
CA VAL A 147 2.03 -4.26 5.50
C VAL A 147 0.78 -3.50 5.91
N ILE A 148 -0.38 -4.09 5.67
CA ILE A 148 -1.66 -3.59 6.19
C ILE A 148 -1.77 -4.02 7.65
N LEU A 149 -1.86 -3.05 8.57
CA LEU A 149 -1.72 -3.33 10.00
C LEU A 149 -2.84 -4.24 10.52
N ALA A 150 -4.08 -4.00 10.11
CA ALA A 150 -5.20 -4.80 10.56
C ALA A 150 -5.09 -6.26 10.09
N ASP A 151 -4.70 -6.48 8.82
CA ASP A 151 -4.48 -7.83 8.28
C ASP A 151 -3.29 -8.52 8.94
N ALA A 152 -2.20 -7.79 9.20
CA ALA A 152 -1.03 -8.33 9.89
C ALA A 152 -1.35 -8.72 11.34
N LEU A 153 -2.12 -7.91 12.08
CA LEU A 153 -2.44 -8.15 13.48
C LEU A 153 -3.51 -9.24 13.67
N PHE A 154 -4.53 -9.26 12.82
CA PHE A 154 -5.69 -10.14 13.02
C PHE A 154 -5.77 -11.32 12.05
N GLY A 155 -5.12 -11.24 10.89
CA GLY A 155 -5.07 -12.29 9.87
C GLY A 155 -3.85 -13.22 9.98
N ALA A 156 -2.75 -12.79 10.58
CA ALA A 156 -1.53 -13.61 10.70
C ALA A 156 -1.58 -14.74 11.75
N GLY A 157 -2.70 -14.87 12.48
CA GLY A 157 -2.89 -15.94 13.47
C GLY A 157 -2.19 -15.70 14.81
N PHE A 158 -2.04 -14.44 15.24
CA PHE A 158 -1.59 -14.14 16.60
C PHE A 158 -2.55 -14.72 17.65
N PRO A 159 -2.02 -15.17 18.81
CA PRO A 159 -2.87 -15.61 19.92
C PRO A 159 -3.81 -14.50 20.39
N ASP A 160 -5.06 -14.84 20.64
CA ASP A 160 -6.08 -13.86 21.02
C ASP A 160 -5.77 -13.21 22.38
N ASP A 161 -5.08 -13.90 23.30
CA ASP A 161 -4.66 -13.34 24.58
C ASP A 161 -3.53 -12.31 24.44
N LEU A 162 -2.63 -12.50 23.48
CA LEU A 162 -1.62 -11.50 23.10
C LEU A 162 -2.30 -10.24 22.53
N LEU A 163 -3.27 -10.42 21.64
CA LEU A 163 -4.01 -9.29 21.06
C LEU A 163 -4.86 -8.58 22.11
N ALA A 164 -5.53 -9.32 23.00
CA ALA A 164 -6.30 -8.74 24.11
C ALA A 164 -5.42 -7.82 24.99
N LYS A 165 -4.23 -8.28 25.37
CA LYS A 165 -3.25 -7.47 26.12
C LYS A 165 -2.74 -6.28 25.31
N THR A 166 -2.50 -6.45 24.02
CA THR A 166 -1.98 -5.39 23.13
C THR A 166 -3.00 -4.27 22.95
N PHE A 167 -4.28 -4.61 22.77
CA PHE A 167 -5.37 -3.68 22.54
C PHE A 167 -6.10 -3.23 23.82
N LEU A 168 -5.62 -3.65 24.99
CA LEU A 168 -6.21 -3.32 26.30
C LEU A 168 -7.70 -3.69 26.38
N THR A 169 -8.03 -4.89 25.89
CA THR A 169 -9.40 -5.40 25.81
C THR A 169 -9.48 -6.83 26.36
N ASP A 170 -10.67 -7.42 26.36
CA ASP A 170 -10.89 -8.81 26.78
C ASP A 170 -10.70 -9.81 25.63
N LEU A 171 -10.58 -11.10 26.02
CA LEU A 171 -10.34 -12.20 25.09
C LEU A 171 -11.47 -12.36 24.06
N ASP A 172 -12.72 -12.19 24.49
CA ASP A 172 -13.90 -12.33 23.63
C ASP A 172 -13.91 -11.24 22.54
N THR A 173 -13.58 -10.01 22.89
CA THR A 173 -13.46 -8.90 21.95
C THR A 173 -12.32 -9.13 20.97
N ALA A 174 -11.15 -9.55 21.43
CA ALA A 174 -10.01 -9.88 20.56
C ALA A 174 -10.36 -11.00 19.57
N HIS A 175 -10.98 -12.08 20.06
CA HIS A 175 -11.46 -13.19 19.23
C HIS A 175 -12.48 -12.72 18.19
N LYS A 176 -13.49 -11.93 18.59
CA LYS A 176 -14.52 -11.39 17.69
C LYS A 176 -13.95 -10.54 16.57
N ILE A 177 -12.93 -9.73 16.85
CA ILE A 177 -12.24 -8.95 15.82
C ILE A 177 -11.46 -9.91 14.92
N GLY A 178 -10.64 -10.79 15.50
CA GLY A 178 -9.84 -11.78 14.77
C GLY A 178 -10.66 -12.64 13.80
N ALA A 179 -11.85 -13.08 14.21
CA ALA A 179 -12.76 -13.87 13.39
C ALA A 179 -13.16 -13.17 12.07
N LYS A 180 -13.17 -11.83 12.04
CA LYS A 180 -13.44 -11.06 10.81
C LYS A 180 -12.29 -11.12 9.81
N PHE A 181 -11.08 -11.54 10.21
CA PHE A 181 -9.87 -11.55 9.38
C PHE A 181 -9.40 -12.95 8.98
N ARG A 182 -9.95 -14.03 9.57
CA ARG A 182 -9.52 -15.42 9.35
C ARG A 182 -10.43 -16.22 8.39
N SER A 183 -11.16 -15.54 7.52
CA SER A 183 -12.07 -16.12 6.52
C SER A 183 -11.36 -16.47 5.22
#